data_AF-A0A2E1LRV4-F1
#
_entry.id   AF-A0A2E1LRV4-F1
#
_cell.length_a   1.000
_cell.length_b   1.000
_cell.length_c   1.000
_cell.angle_alpha   90.00
_cell.angle_beta   90.00
_cell.angle_gamma   90.00
#
_symmetry.space_group_name_H-M   'P 1'
#
loop_
_entity.id
_entity.type
_entity.pdbx_description
1 polymer ?
#
loop_
_entity_poly.entity_id
_entity_poly.type
_entity_poly.pdbx_seq_one_letter_code
_entity_poly.pdbx_strand_id
1 'polypeptide(L)'
;MLISISKRFLFIANSKTASTSLSKALRPYAEIERQGSPDRKHVSMGAVLDHYKFLFELPPFAPDTFFRFGVIRDPLDWIHSWYRYRQRAKGTRLKASSTQDIDENLKAEIVEFYARDYELISQTEDLNKAGLAHLKNTRS
;
A
#
# COMPACT_ATOMS: atom_id res chain seq x y z
N MET A 1 -7.75 -0.40 4.53
CA MET A 1 -7.26 0.98 4.76
C MET A 1 -7.65 1.39 6.16
N LEU A 2 -6.82 2.17 6.86
CA LEU A 2 -7.09 2.63 8.22
C LEU A 2 -6.91 4.15 8.32
N ILE A 3 -7.77 4.82 9.09
CA ILE A 3 -7.61 6.22 9.50
C ILE A 3 -7.62 6.26 11.02
N SER A 4 -6.60 6.90 11.60
CA SER A 4 -6.56 7.22 13.02
C SER A 4 -6.60 8.71 13.24
N ILE A 5 -7.70 9.19 13.82
CA ILE A 5 -7.89 10.60 14.17
C ILE A 5 -7.11 10.90 15.45
N SER A 6 -7.19 10.04 16.46
CA SER A 6 -6.47 10.25 17.73
C SER A 6 -4.95 10.15 17.59
N LYS A 7 -4.45 9.26 16.73
CA LYS A 7 -3.00 9.08 16.49
C LYS A 7 -2.49 9.75 15.22
N ARG A 8 -3.35 10.49 14.52
CA ARG A 8 -3.00 11.28 13.32
C ARG A 8 -2.26 10.47 12.26
N PHE A 9 -2.78 9.32 11.88
CA PHE A 9 -2.22 8.55 10.75
C PHE A 9 -3.27 8.09 9.74
N LEU A 10 -2.83 7.92 8.50
CA LEU A 10 -3.63 7.38 7.41
C LEU A 10 -2.82 6.30 6.68
N PHE A 11 -3.30 5.05 6.76
CA PHE A 11 -2.67 3.91 6.11
C PHE A 11 -3.44 3.50 4.84
N ILE A 12 -2.79 3.67 3.70
CA ILE A 12 -3.28 3.23 2.39
C ILE A 12 -2.88 1.77 2.17
N ALA A 13 -3.89 0.90 2.13
CA ALA A 13 -3.71 -0.53 1.95
C ALA A 13 -3.63 -0.85 0.46
N ASN A 14 -2.43 -0.98 -0.11
CA ASN A 14 -2.24 -1.46 -1.48
C ASN A 14 -2.47 -2.98 -1.56
N SER A 15 -2.85 -3.47 -2.75
CA SER A 15 -3.09 -4.90 -2.96
C SER A 15 -1.78 -5.68 -2.98
N LYS A 16 -1.74 -6.86 -2.35
CA LYS A 16 -0.61 -7.81 -2.41
C LYS A 16 0.74 -7.31 -1.84
N THR A 17 0.73 -6.20 -1.09
CA THR A 17 1.91 -5.62 -0.42
C THR A 17 1.88 -5.84 1.10
N ALA A 18 1.43 -7.03 1.55
CA ALA A 18 1.26 -7.38 2.96
C ALA A 18 0.31 -6.47 3.78
N SER A 19 -0.57 -5.73 3.12
CA SER A 19 -1.50 -4.79 3.75
C SER A 19 -2.43 -5.42 4.80
N THR A 20 -2.80 -6.70 4.66
CA THR A 20 -3.59 -7.42 5.67
C THR A 20 -2.88 -7.51 7.02
N SER A 21 -1.58 -7.84 7.01
CA SER A 21 -0.79 -7.98 8.24
C SER A 21 -0.66 -6.63 8.95
N LEU A 22 -0.38 -5.58 8.18
CA LEU A 22 -0.25 -4.23 8.70
C LEU A 22 -1.59 -3.69 9.21
N SER A 23 -2.70 -3.93 8.49
CA SER A 23 -4.03 -3.59 8.98
C SER A 23 -4.35 -4.30 10.30
N LYS A 24 -4.03 -5.59 10.44
CA LYS A 24 -4.27 -6.33 11.69
C LYS A 24 -3.49 -5.73 12.87
N ALA A 25 -2.23 -5.34 12.65
CA ALA A 25 -1.38 -4.76 13.69
C ALA A 25 -1.82 -3.33 14.10
N LEU A 26 -2.26 -2.52 13.13
CA LEU A 26 -2.60 -1.12 13.36
C LEU A 26 -4.07 -0.88 13.72
N ARG A 27 -4.96 -1.84 13.43
CA ARG A 27 -6.40 -1.73 13.70
C ARG A 27 -6.75 -1.32 15.13
N PRO A 28 -6.07 -1.78 16.20
CA PRO A 28 -6.36 -1.33 17.57
C PRO A 28 -6.17 0.18 17.80
N TYR A 29 -5.45 0.86 16.90
CA TYR A 29 -5.12 2.29 17.01
C TYR A 29 -5.90 3.16 16.00
N ALA A 30 -6.85 2.59 15.26
CA ALA A 30 -7.60 3.29 14.22
C ALA A 30 -9.09 3.30 14.53
N GLU A 31 -9.74 4.46 14.39
CA GLU A 31 -11.19 4.61 14.55
C GLU A 31 -11.95 4.23 13.27
N ILE A 32 -11.32 4.35 12.10
CA ILE A 32 -11.94 4.07 10.81
C ILE A 32 -11.16 2.97 10.11
N GLU A 33 -11.84 1.87 9.81
CA GLU A 33 -11.33 0.79 8.96
C GLU A 33 -12.25 0.61 7.76
N ARG A 34 -11.69 0.74 6.55
CA ARG A 34 -12.39 0.37 5.32
C ARG A 34 -12.21 -1.11 5.05
N GLN A 35 -13.25 -1.89 5.35
CA GLN A 35 -13.34 -3.33 5.13
C GLN A 35 -14.18 -3.65 3.87
N GLY A 36 -14.14 -4.92 3.45
CA GLY A 36 -14.95 -5.43 2.36
C GLY A 36 -14.12 -6.20 1.32
N SER A 37 -14.69 -6.32 0.12
CA SER A 37 -14.05 -6.96 -1.02
C SER A 37 -12.73 -6.25 -1.41
N PRO A 38 -11.81 -6.92 -2.13
CA PRO A 38 -10.51 -6.34 -2.48
C PRO A 38 -10.59 -4.99 -3.20
N ASP A 39 -11.52 -4.83 -4.12
CA ASP A 39 -11.85 -3.57 -4.82
C ASP A 39 -12.33 -2.48 -3.85
N ARG A 40 -13.06 -2.86 -2.80
CA ARG A 40 -13.53 -1.95 -1.75
C ARG A 40 -12.52 -1.67 -0.64
N LYS A 41 -11.37 -2.32 -0.59
CA LYS A 41 -10.37 -2.08 0.48
C LYS A 41 -9.10 -1.39 -0.03
N HIS A 42 -8.81 -1.56 -1.30
CA HIS A 42 -7.65 -1.00 -1.99
C HIS A 42 -8.09 0.20 -2.82
N VAL A 43 -7.86 1.41 -2.32
CA VAL A 43 -8.18 2.67 -3.00
C VAL A 43 -6.97 3.58 -3.03
N SER A 44 -6.91 4.42 -4.06
CA SER A 44 -5.91 5.48 -4.18
C SER A 44 -6.10 6.53 -3.09
N MET A 45 -5.03 7.27 -2.79
CA MET A 45 -5.10 8.39 -1.85
C MET A 45 -6.17 9.42 -2.27
N GLY A 46 -6.25 9.77 -3.57
CA GLY A 46 -7.25 10.71 -4.08
C GLY A 46 -8.68 10.27 -3.76
N ALA A 47 -9.00 9.00 -4.02
CA ALA A 47 -10.30 8.45 -3.69
C ALA A 47 -10.57 8.46 -2.17
N VAL A 48 -9.55 8.29 -1.33
CA VAL A 48 -9.72 8.43 0.13
C VAL A 48 -10.06 9.87 0.50
N LEU A 49 -9.34 10.85 -0.04
CA LEU A 49 -9.62 12.25 0.21
C LEU A 49 -11.06 12.60 -0.21
N ASP A 50 -11.51 12.09 -1.36
CA ASP A 50 -12.88 12.28 -1.84
C ASP A 50 -13.94 11.63 -0.95
N HIS A 51 -13.78 10.36 -0.58
CA HIS A 51 -14.77 9.64 0.26
C HIS A 51 -14.88 10.21 1.68
N TYR A 52 -13.81 10.80 2.19
CA TYR A 52 -13.73 11.36 3.54
C TYR A 52 -13.57 12.89 3.53
N LYS A 53 -14.05 13.58 2.49
CA LYS A 53 -14.04 15.05 2.40
C LYS A 53 -14.58 15.71 3.65
N PHE A 54 -15.68 15.20 4.20
CA PHE A 54 -16.31 15.71 5.42
C PHE A 54 -15.35 15.75 6.63
N LEU A 55 -14.35 14.86 6.67
CA LEU A 55 -13.31 14.85 7.69
C LEU A 55 -12.15 15.76 7.26
N PHE A 56 -11.62 15.57 6.06
CA PHE A 56 -10.37 16.19 5.62
C PHE A 56 -10.49 17.68 5.22
N GLU A 57 -11.69 18.20 4.99
CA GLU A 57 -11.91 19.63 4.72
C GLU A 57 -11.95 20.48 6.00
N LEU A 58 -12.05 19.85 7.17
CA LEU A 58 -11.97 20.54 8.45
C LEU A 58 -10.50 20.91 8.72
N PRO A 59 -10.17 22.19 8.99
CA PRO A 59 -8.77 22.62 9.16
C PRO A 59 -7.95 21.80 10.17
N PRO A 60 -8.48 21.38 11.33
CA PRO A 60 -7.74 20.56 12.28
C PRO A 60 -7.45 19.14 11.79
N PHE A 61 -8.10 18.69 10.72
CA PHE A 61 -8.01 17.34 10.17
C PHE A 61 -7.55 17.34 8.71
N ALA A 62 -6.94 18.43 8.22
CA ALA A 62 -6.41 18.47 6.86
C ALA A 62 -5.42 17.31 6.61
N PRO A 63 -5.34 16.72 5.40
CA PRO A 63 -4.59 15.48 5.16
C PRO A 63 -3.10 15.54 5.50
N ASP A 64 -2.50 16.72 5.39
CA ASP A 64 -1.12 17.04 5.74
C ASP A 64 -0.86 17.05 7.26
N THR A 65 -1.91 17.15 8.08
CA THR A 65 -1.85 16.96 9.54
C THR A 65 -1.74 15.49 9.96
N PHE A 66 -1.83 14.55 9.02
CA PHE A 66 -1.72 13.12 9.27
C PHE A 66 -0.41 12.56 8.72
N PHE A 67 0.20 11.63 9.47
CA PHE A 67 1.22 10.75 8.95
C PHE A 67 0.60 9.76 7.96
N ARG A 68 0.84 10.00 6.67
CA ARG A 68 0.29 9.23 5.55
C ARG A 68 1.33 8.25 5.03
N PHE A 69 0.96 6.98 4.91
CA PHE A 69 1.87 5.96 4.42
C PHE A 69 1.14 4.81 3.74
N GLY A 70 1.89 4.10 2.91
CA GLY A 70 1.48 2.88 2.25
C GLY A 70 2.68 1.94 2.14
N VAL A 71 2.42 0.71 1.68
CA VAL A 71 3.47 -0.27 1.41
C VAL A 71 3.40 -0.63 -0.06
N ILE A 72 4.56 -0.60 -0.70
CA ILE A 72 4.77 -1.06 -2.07
C ILE A 72 5.59 -2.36 -2.05
N ARG A 73 5.63 -3.05 -3.18
CA ARG A 73 6.41 -4.28 -3.38
C ARG A 73 7.10 -4.16 -4.73
N ASP A 74 8.23 -4.83 -4.88
CA ASP A 74 8.86 -5.04 -6.18
C ASP A 74 7.80 -5.46 -7.23
N PRO A 75 7.73 -4.77 -8.39
CA PRO A 75 6.73 -5.04 -9.42
C PRO A 75 6.67 -6.49 -9.89
N LEU A 76 7.81 -7.12 -10.18
CA LEU A 76 7.87 -8.53 -10.62
C LEU A 76 7.28 -9.46 -9.55
N ASP A 77 7.69 -9.23 -8.31
CA ASP A 77 7.28 -9.99 -7.15
C ASP A 77 5.77 -9.80 -6.83
N TRP A 78 5.25 -8.59 -7.11
CA TRP A 78 3.82 -8.25 -7.01
C TRP A 78 2.99 -8.97 -8.07
N ILE A 79 3.40 -8.97 -9.34
CA ILE A 79 2.75 -9.69 -10.44
C ILE A 79 2.72 -11.19 -10.14
N HIS A 80 3.85 -11.75 -9.71
CA HIS A 80 3.92 -13.16 -9.36
C HIS A 80 2.93 -13.50 -8.22
N SER A 81 2.83 -12.64 -7.20
CA SER A 81 1.84 -12.78 -6.12
C SER A 81 0.38 -12.74 -6.60
N TRP A 82 0.09 -11.91 -7.62
CA TRP A 82 -1.21 -11.82 -8.28
C TRP A 82 -1.54 -13.07 -9.12
N TYR A 83 -0.57 -13.53 -9.92
CA TYR A 83 -0.71 -14.75 -10.71
C TYR A 83 -1.08 -15.93 -9.81
N ARG A 84 -0.30 -16.18 -8.75
CA ARG A 84 -0.58 -17.24 -7.77
C ARG A 84 -1.93 -17.10 -7.08
N TYR A 85 -2.38 -15.87 -6.83
CA TYR A 85 -3.70 -15.64 -6.23
C TYR A 85 -4.83 -16.06 -7.17
N ARG A 86 -4.74 -15.69 -8.46
CA ARG A 86 -5.73 -16.07 -9.48
C ARG A 86 -5.69 -17.58 -9.77
N GLN A 87 -4.51 -18.20 -9.81
CA GLN A 87 -4.40 -19.65 -10.01
C GLN A 87 -5.04 -20.45 -8.87
N ARG A 88 -4.90 -20.00 -7.62
CA ARG A 88 -5.61 -20.60 -6.48
C ARG A 88 -7.13 -20.47 -6.60
N ALA A 89 -7.63 -19.33 -7.08
CA ALA A 89 -9.06 -19.14 -7.32
C ALA A 89 -9.61 -20.10 -8.40
N LYS A 90 -8.75 -20.58 -9.31
CA LYS A 90 -9.07 -21.62 -10.30
C LYS A 90 -8.86 -23.05 -9.80
N GLY A 91 -8.58 -23.24 -8.51
CA GLY A 91 -8.30 -24.57 -7.92
C GLY A 91 -6.90 -25.12 -8.22
N THR A 92 -6.03 -24.34 -8.88
CA THR A 92 -4.67 -24.77 -9.20
C THR A 92 -3.73 -24.54 -8.03
N ARG A 93 -3.04 -25.60 -7.58
CA ARG A 93 -1.97 -25.50 -6.58
C ARG A 93 -0.62 -25.42 -7.26
N LEU A 94 -0.08 -24.21 -7.38
CA LEU A 94 1.29 -24.00 -7.83
C LEU A 94 2.28 -24.51 -6.77
N LYS A 95 3.38 -25.14 -7.20
CA LYS A 95 4.55 -25.42 -6.34
C LYS A 95 5.28 -24.10 -5.97
N ALA A 96 6.46 -24.19 -5.34
CA ALA A 96 7.23 -23.14 -4.64
C ALA A 96 7.01 -21.67 -5.06
N SER A 97 7.13 -20.71 -4.12
CA SER A 97 7.02 -19.27 -4.42
C SER A 97 8.36 -18.69 -4.88
N SER A 98 8.85 -19.11 -6.05
CA SER A 98 10.05 -18.54 -6.66
C SER A 98 9.70 -17.79 -7.94
N THR A 99 10.33 -16.65 -8.15
CA THR A 99 10.33 -15.92 -9.43
C THR A 99 11.43 -16.41 -10.37
N GLN A 100 12.27 -17.36 -9.92
CA GLN A 100 13.36 -17.91 -10.72
C GLN A 100 12.88 -18.65 -11.97
N ASP A 101 11.68 -19.24 -11.90
CA ASP A 101 11.07 -19.99 -13.01
C ASP A 101 10.42 -19.09 -14.07
N ILE A 102 10.47 -17.76 -13.92
CA ILE A 102 9.98 -16.81 -14.92
C ILE A 102 11.06 -16.67 -16.00
N ASP A 103 10.65 -16.76 -17.27
CA ASP A 103 11.53 -16.54 -18.43
C ASP A 103 12.24 -15.18 -18.37
N GLU A 104 13.51 -15.14 -18.76
CA GLU A 104 14.34 -13.93 -18.65
C GLU A 104 13.88 -12.81 -19.59
N ASN A 105 13.38 -13.13 -20.80
CA ASN A 105 12.86 -12.10 -21.70
C ASN A 105 11.58 -11.49 -21.11
N LEU A 106 10.71 -12.31 -20.54
CA LEU A 106 9.52 -11.83 -19.84
C LEU A 106 9.86 -10.97 -18.61
N LYS A 107 10.91 -11.31 -17.86
CA LYS A 107 11.40 -10.44 -16.77
C LYS A 107 11.85 -9.09 -17.30
N ALA A 108 12.61 -9.06 -18.40
CA ALA A 108 13.08 -7.83 -19.01
C ALA A 108 11.90 -6.95 -19.47
N GLU A 109 10.91 -7.53 -20.14
CA GLU A 109 9.67 -6.82 -20.54
C GLU A 109 8.93 -6.23 -19.33
N ILE A 110 8.81 -6.98 -18.23
CA ILE A 110 8.19 -6.50 -17.00
C ILE A 110 8.98 -5.32 -16.41
N VAL A 111 10.31 -5.44 -16.36
CA VAL A 111 11.17 -4.37 -15.83
C VAL A 111 11.05 -3.10 -16.66
N GLU A 112 11.04 -3.23 -17.99
CA GLU A 112 10.84 -2.10 -18.90
C GLU A 112 9.46 -1.45 -18.71
N PHE A 113 8.39 -2.26 -18.64
CA PHE A 113 7.03 -1.76 -18.44
C PHE A 113 6.88 -1.00 -17.11
N TYR A 114 7.52 -1.48 -16.04
CA TYR A 114 7.47 -0.87 -14.70
C TYR A 114 8.68 0.04 -14.39
N ALA A 115 9.41 0.53 -15.41
CA ALA A 115 10.63 1.32 -15.21
C ALA A 115 10.41 2.54 -14.30
N ARG A 116 9.25 3.21 -14.41
CA ARG A 116 8.90 4.33 -13.54
C ARG A 116 8.68 3.92 -12.08
N ASP A 117 8.04 2.78 -11.84
CA ASP A 117 7.86 2.26 -10.47
C ASP A 117 9.21 1.90 -9.85
N TYR A 118 10.12 1.28 -10.62
CA TYR A 118 11.48 1.00 -10.18
C TYR A 118 12.27 2.27 -9.84
N GLU A 119 12.13 3.33 -10.64
CA GLU A 119 12.72 4.64 -10.38
C GLU A 119 12.18 5.26 -9.08
N LEU A 120 10.87 5.16 -8.83
CA LEU A 120 10.28 5.64 -7.57
C LEU A 120 10.71 4.81 -6.37
N ILE A 121 10.82 3.48 -6.55
CA ILE A 121 11.28 2.56 -5.50
C ILE A 121 12.73 2.87 -5.13
N SER A 122 13.61 3.18 -6.09
CA SER A 122 15.00 3.53 -5.78
C SER A 122 15.12 4.82 -4.95
N GLN A 123 14.12 5.70 -5.03
CA GLN A 123 14.03 6.95 -4.26
C GLN A 123 13.31 6.78 -2.91
N THR A 124 12.90 5.57 -2.53
CA THR A 124 12.05 5.36 -1.33
C THR A 124 12.70 5.87 -0.05
N GLU A 125 14.04 5.80 0.08
CA GLU A 125 14.73 6.31 1.26
C GLU A 125 14.55 7.83 1.41
N ASP A 126 14.69 8.58 0.33
CA ASP A 126 14.51 10.03 0.32
C ASP A 126 13.04 10.42 0.51
N LEU A 127 12.12 9.70 -0.15
CA LEU A 127 10.67 9.89 0.03
C LEU A 127 10.26 9.63 1.48
N ASN A 128 10.86 8.62 2.13
CA ASN A 128 10.59 8.29 3.52
C ASN A 128 11.17 9.30 4.50
N LYS A 129 12.28 9.99 4.20
CA LYS A 129 12.90 10.97 5.11
C LYS A 129 11.90 12.05 5.54
N ALA A 130 11.17 12.64 4.59
CA ALA A 130 10.17 13.66 4.89
C ALA A 130 9.03 13.12 5.78
N GLY A 131 8.50 11.94 5.44
CA GLY A 131 7.46 11.29 6.24
C GLY A 131 7.91 10.92 7.66
N LEU A 132 9.12 10.39 7.79
CA LEU A 132 9.70 10.01 9.08
C LEU A 132 10.02 11.24 9.95
N ALA A 133 10.47 12.35 9.35
CA ALA A 133 10.66 13.61 10.06
C ALA A 133 9.32 14.12 10.62
N HIS A 134 8.26 14.10 9.81
CA HIS A 134 6.92 14.45 10.27
C HIS A 134 6.48 13.57 11.45
N LEU A 135 6.61 12.24 11.34
CA LEU A 135 6.23 11.30 12.41
C LEU A 135 6.99 11.55 13.72
N LYS A 136 8.26 11.95 13.65
CA LYS A 136 9.05 12.30 14.85
C LYS A 136 8.53 13.55 15.53
N ASN A 137 8.09 14.54 14.76
CA ASN A 137 7.59 15.81 15.27
C ASN A 137 6.17 15.70 15.86
N THR A 138 5.37 14.72 15.45
CA THR A 138 4.01 14.49 16.00
C THR A 138 4.00 13.74 17.35
N ARG A 139 5.17 13.36 17.88
CA ARG A 139 5.32 12.61 19.15
C ARG A 139 5.53 13.49 20.40
N SER A 140 5.49 14.82 20.25
CA SER A 140 5.46 15.79 21.36
C SER A 140 4.04 16.19 21.72
#